data_AF-A0AAE9YWQ1-F1
#
_entry.id   AF-A0AAE9YWQ1-F1
#
_cell.length_a   1.000
_cell.length_b   1.000
_cell.length_c   1.000
_cell.angle_alpha   90.00
_cell.angle_beta   90.00
_cell.angle_gamma   90.00
#
_symmetry.space_group_name_H-M   'P 1'
#
loop_
_entity.id
_entity.type
_entity.pdbx_description
1 polymer ?
#
loop_
_entity_poly.entity_id
_entity_poly.type
_entity_poly.pdbx_seq_one_letter_code
_entity_poly.pdbx_strand_id
1 'polypeptide(L)' 'MLTQTLRDLERKGYVKRTVFPKVPVRVEYELTKMATGIVKPLYQLVSWANEHYDDIKHCRKSYDDRISS' A
#
# COMPACT_ATOMS: atom_id res chain seq x y z
N MET A 1 1.87 0.05 13.51
CA MET A 1 2.57 1.36 13.63
C MET A 1 3.47 1.59 12.41
N LEU A 2 3.53 2.81 11.87
CA LEU A 2 4.27 3.14 10.63
C LEU A 2 5.75 2.75 10.67
N THR A 3 6.44 3.01 11.78
CA THR A 3 7.88 2.70 11.94
C THR A 3 8.18 1.22 11.78
N GLN A 4 7.31 0.34 12.30
CA GLN A 4 7.47 -1.10 12.17
C GLN A 4 7.33 -1.54 10.71
N THR A 5 6.30 -1.03 10.03
CA THR A 5 6.08 -1.31 8.61
C THR A 5 7.25 -0.85 7.75
N LEU A 6 7.80 0.35 7.99
CA LEU A 6 8.96 0.85 7.24
C LEU A 6 10.22 -0.01 7.47
N ARG A 7 10.47 -0.46 8.70
CA ARG A 7 11.58 -1.38 9.00
C ARG A 7 11.41 -2.73 8.30
N ASP A 8 10.19 -3.26 8.26
CA ASP A 8 9.91 -4.51 7.57
C ASP A 8 10.08 -4.38 6.05
N LEU A 9 9.67 -3.25 5.46
CA LEU A 9 9.87 -2.94 4.05
C LEU A 9 11.34 -2.72 3.71
N GLU A 10 12.10 -2.09 4.60
CA GLU A 10 13.56 -1.93 4.47
C GLU A 10 14.26 -3.28 4.52
N ARG A 11 13.91 -4.15 5.49
CA ARG A 11 14.44 -5.51 5.60
C ARG A 11 14.15 -6.38 4.37
N LYS A 12 13.00 -6.17 3.73
CA LYS A 12 12.61 -6.86 2.49
C LYS A 12 13.27 -6.27 1.23
N GLY A 13 14.07 -5.21 1.37
CA GLY A 13 14.71 -4.52 0.25
C GLY A 13 13.74 -3.72 -0.62
N TYR A 14 12.53 -3.43 -0.13
CA TYR A 14 11.55 -2.66 -0.88
C TYR A 14 11.75 -1.15 -0.74
N VAL A 15 12.17 -0.73 0.43
CA VAL A 15 12.41 0.67 0.76
C VAL A 15 13.86 0.86 1.17
N LYS A 16 14.49 1.94 0.70
CA LYS A 16 15.78 2.39 1.18
C LYS A 16 15.57 3.58 2.11
N ARG A 17 16.23 3.54 3.27
CA ARG A 17 16.20 4.59 4.28
C ARG A 17 17.49 5.40 4.21
N THR A 18 17.36 6.71 4.02
CA THR A 18 18.50 7.64 4.00
C THR A 18 18.35 8.64 5.15
N VAL A 19 19.37 8.72 6.01
CA VAL A 19 19.43 9.71 7.09
C VAL A 19 20.31 10.86 6.66
N PHE A 20 19.80 12.07 6.75
CA PHE A 20 20.54 13.31 6.52
C PHE A 20 20.90 13.94 7.86
N PRO A 21 22.14 13.75 8.35
CA PRO A 21 22.59 14.25 9.65
C PRO A 21 22.96 15.73 9.56
N LYS A 22 21.98 16.58 9.22
CA LYS A 22 22.08 18.04 9.31
C LYS A 22 21.03 18.56 10.28
N VAL A 23 21.12 19.82 10.71
CA VAL A 23 20.04 20.45 11.49
C VAL A 23 19.07 21.14 10.53
N PRO A 24 17.76 20.84 10.58
CA PRO A 24 17.10 19.76 11.33
C PRO A 24 17.37 18.37 10.70
N VAL A 25 17.45 17.33 11.55
CA VAL A 25 17.69 15.95 11.08
C VAL A 25 16.50 15.50 10.25
N ARG A 26 16.78 14.94 9.07
CA ARG A 26 15.74 14.40 8.18
C ARG A 26 16.02 12.94 7.84
N VAL A 27 14.94 12.19 7.69
CA VAL A 27 14.98 10.81 7.22
C VAL A 27 14.09 10.72 6.00
N GLU A 28 14.64 10.24 4.90
CA GLU A 28 13.91 10.01 3.65
C GLU A 28 13.80 8.52 3.40
N TYR A 29 12.65 8.12 2.86
CA TYR A 29 12.36 6.75 2.49
C TYR A 29 12.01 6.74 1.00
N GLU A 30 12.69 5.91 0.24
CA GLU A 30 12.51 5.79 -1.21
C GLU A 30 12.31 4.33 -1.61
N LEU A 31 11.51 4.07 -2.65
CA LEU A 31 11.43 2.72 -3.21
C LEU A 31 12.78 2.35 -3.85
N THR A 32 13.20 1.10 -3.66
CA THR A 32 14.37 0.57 -4.37
C THR A 32 14.04 0.34 -5.85
N LYS A 33 15.07 0.22 -6.70
CA LYS A 33 14.91 -0.15 -8.12
C LYS A 33 14.15 -1.47 -8.32
N MET A 34 14.29 -2.41 -7.38
CA MET A 34 13.55 -3.66 -7.40
C MET A 34 12.06 -3.41 -7.12
N ALA A 35 11.76 -2.65 -6.05
CA ALA A 35 10.39 -2.36 -5.67
C ALA A 35 9.66 -1.42 -6.61
N THR A 36 10.35 -0.56 -7.38
CA THR A 36 9.66 0.24 -8.40
C THR A 36 8.93 -0.62 -9.43
N GLY A 37 9.37 -1.86 -9.67
CA GLY A 37 8.65 -2.81 -10.51
C GLY A 37 7.29 -3.26 -9.95
N ILE A 38 7.09 -3.21 -8.63
CA ILE A 38 5.83 -3.61 -7.97
C ILE A 38 4.75 -2.53 -8.05
N VAL A 39 5.13 -1.28 -8.29
CA VAL A 39 4.20 -0.15 -8.29
C VAL A 39 3.18 -0.30 -9.41
N LYS A 40 3.61 -0.73 -10.60
CA LYS A 40 2.74 -0.91 -11.77
C LYS A 40 1.62 -1.94 -11.53
N PRO A 41 1.89 -3.19 -11.12
CA PRO A 41 0.82 -4.16 -10.85
C PRO A 41 -0.07 -3.75 -9.68
N LEU A 42 0.48 -3.13 -8.62
CA LEU A 42 -0.33 -2.60 -7.52
C LEU A 42 -1.28 -1.50 -7.99
N TYR A 43 -0.79 -0.60 -8.84
CA TYR A 43 -1.63 0.46 -9.40
C TYR A 43 -2.76 -0.10 -10.26
N GLN A 44 -2.48 -1.12 -11.10
CA GLN A 44 -3.50 -1.79 -11.90
C GLN A 44 -4.56 -2.47 -11.02
N LEU A 45 -4.14 -3.14 -9.95
CA LEU A 45 -5.06 -3.77 -8.99
C LEU A 45 -5.96 -2.73 -8.32
N VAL A 46 -5.37 -1.62 -7.87
CA VAL A 46 -6.13 -0.53 -7.23
C VAL A 46 -7.08 0.13 -8.23
N SER A 47 -6.65 0.34 -9.48
CA SER A 47 -7.52 0.88 -10.55
C SER A 47 -8.73 0.00 -10.77
N TRP A 48 -8.50 -1.31 -10.98
CA TRP A 48 -9.59 -2.26 -11.17
C TRP A 48 -10.53 -2.31 -9.97
N ALA A 49 -9.99 -2.33 -8.74
CA ALA A 49 -10.80 -2.34 -7.53
C ALA A 49 -11.63 -1.05 -7.36
N ASN A 50 -11.10 0.10 -7.77
CA ASN A 50 -11.83 1.36 -7.78
C ASN A 50 -12.93 1.36 -8.83
N GLU A 51 -12.66 0.86 -10.04
CA GLU A 51 -13.63 0.75 -11.12
C GLU A 51 -14.83 -0.13 -10.74
N HIS A 52 -14.59 -1.20 -9.97
CA HIS A 52 -15.63 -2.16 -9.56
C HIS A 52 -16.12 -1.93 -8.13
N TYR A 53 -15.78 -0.79 -7.53
CA TYR A 53 -16.06 -0.54 -6.11
C TYR A 53 -17.56 -0.60 -5.79
N ASP A 54 -18.38 0.01 -6.63
CA ASP A 54 -19.84 0.02 -6.44
C ASP A 54 -20.47 -1.35 -6.64
N ASP A 55 -19.99 -2.13 -7.62
CA ASP A 55 -20.44 -3.52 -7.83
C ASP A 55 -20.11 -4.40 -6.63
N ILE A 56 -18.89 -4.29 -6.10
CA ILE A 56 -18.45 -5.01 -4.90
C ILE A 56 -19.33 -4.62 -3.70
N LYS A 57 -19.62 -3.33 -3.55
CA LYS A 57 -20.48 -2.82 -2.48
C LYS A 57 -21.92 -3.35 -2.61
N HIS A 58 -22.46 -3.40 -3.82
CA HIS A 58 -23.78 -3.96 -4.09
C HIS A 58 -23.83 -5.45 -3.73
N CYS A 59 -22.85 -6.22 -4.20
CA CYS A 59 -22.74 -7.66 -3.90
C CYS A 59 -22.66 -7.93 -2.39
N ARG A 60 -21.88 -7.13 -1.65
CA ARG A 60 -21.79 -7.21 -0.18
C ARG A 60 -23.14 -6.97 0.48
N LYS A 61 -23.82 -5.89 0.10
CA LYS A 61 -25.14 -5.57 0.66
C LYS A 61 -26.16 -6.68 0.40
N SER A 62 -26.25 -7.18 -0.84
CA SER A 62 -27.16 -8.27 -1.19
C SER A 62 -26.83 -9.58 -0.46
N TYR A 63 -25.58 -9.80 -0.06
CA TYR A 63 -25.21 -10.94 0.77
C TYR A 63 -25.65 -10.74 2.23
N ASP A 64 -25.38 -9.58 2.81
CA ASP A 64 -25.75 -9.25 4.18
C ASP A 64 -27.28 -9.27 4.39
N ASP A 65 -28.04 -8.77 3.40
CA ASP A 65 -29.51 -8.78 3.39
C ASP A 65 -30.07 -10.21 3.37
N ARG A 66 -29.38 -11.17 2.72
CA ARG A 66 -29.81 -12.58 2.68
C ARG A 66 -29.57 -13.34 3.98
N ILE A 67 -28.54 -12.97 4.73
CA ILE A 67 -28.19 -13.62 6.01
C ILE A 67 -28.99 -13.04 7.18
N SER A 68 -29.48 -11.81 7.02
CA SER A 68 -30.27 -11.12 8.05
C SER A 68 -31.77 -11.44 8.01
N SER A 69 -32.22 -12.29 7.08
CA SER A 69 -33.60 -12.76 6.92
C SER A 69 -33.72 -14.25 7.23
#